data_AF-A0A1V6GP64-F1
#
_entry.id   AF-A0A1V6GP64-F1
#
_cell.length_a   1.000
_cell.length_b   1.000
_cell.length_c   1.000
_cell.angle_alpha   90.00
_cell.angle_beta   90.00
_cell.angle_gamma   90.00
#
_symmetry.space_group_name_H-M   'P 1'
#
loop_
_entity.id
_entity.type
_entity.pdbx_description
1 polymer ?
#
loop_
_entity_poly.entity_id
_entity_poly.type
_entity_poly.pdbx_seq_one_letter_code
_entity_poly.pdbx_strand_id
1 'polypeptide(L)'
;MQPSGTRRTWIFWNLALLCTLALFPAACKHSSSGGSSPVITLTAQSDSPASVTLSWVSTFSGVTGFRVERSVPGGDFEEIFEAGAAATTYTDRGLAGGTQYLYRIWVLGSSGDLDCSDDVEVTTLDLEPIVLTAQVVSSSGIDLSWEYTSGDGGGFRIERKTGGSDFTGVAEIDAGEDSFSDTGLDAGTSYTYRVYAFNDDGDIACSGEVSATTGPATQPDTGALIVDHTCIDLDAIPEEWITQAKEDLHIAYGHTSHGSQLTTGMTGLAAWKGDLYAYDSGGSGGTLDLRDSPFSGALDLGNPDRETWASATRTYLDTHPEVNVIIWSWCGQADTTEENIETYLSLMEELETNYPHVSFVYMTGHLVGTGLAGNLHLRNEQIRLFCRENGKVLYDFADIESYDPDGNEYLSRYADDGCYYDGDGDGTTDTEFNWAQQWQESHAVGVDWYDCSSAHSEPLNANMKAYAAWWLWARLAGWDPE
;
A
#
# COMPACT_ATOMS: atom_id res chain seq x y z
N MET A 1 40.28 64.31 36.87
CA MET A 1 41.19 63.15 36.79
C MET A 1 40.63 62.19 35.75
N GLN A 2 41.30 62.07 34.60
CA GLN A 2 41.31 60.84 33.79
C GLN A 2 42.12 59.75 34.53
N PRO A 3 42.24 58.49 34.05
CA PRO A 3 41.47 57.74 33.04
C PRO A 3 41.27 56.23 33.36
N SER A 4 40.45 55.53 32.57
CA SER A 4 40.78 54.31 31.78
C SER A 4 39.47 53.64 31.34
N GLY A 5 39.28 53.10 30.14
CA GLY A 5 40.12 52.99 28.96
C GLY A 5 39.64 51.81 28.13
N THR A 6 38.85 52.05 27.08
CA THR A 6 38.84 51.15 25.91
C THR A 6 38.51 51.96 24.65
N ARG A 7 39.51 52.11 23.78
CA ARG A 7 39.42 52.82 22.50
C ARG A 7 38.84 51.86 21.45
N ARG A 8 37.79 52.28 20.73
CA ARG A 8 37.49 51.77 19.38
C ARG A 8 38.03 52.79 18.37
N THR A 9 39.11 52.39 17.72
CA THR A 9 39.75 53.10 16.61
C THR A 9 38.90 52.97 15.35
N TRP A 10 38.55 54.12 14.78
CA TRP A 10 38.05 54.24 13.42
C TRP A 10 39.22 54.06 12.46
N ILE A 11 39.28 52.93 11.77
CA ILE A 11 40.19 52.72 10.65
C ILE A 11 39.41 53.05 9.37
N PHE A 12 39.81 54.16 8.75
CA PHE A 12 39.50 54.47 7.37
C PHE A 12 40.10 53.37 6.48
N TRP A 13 39.25 52.54 5.87
CA TRP A 13 39.66 51.79 4.68
C TRP A 13 39.42 52.68 3.47
N ASN A 14 40.53 53.08 2.86
CA ASN A 14 40.57 53.52 1.46
C ASN A 14 39.91 52.42 0.62
N LEU A 15 38.69 52.68 0.14
CA LEU A 15 38.10 51.88 -0.92
C LEU A 15 38.84 52.26 -2.21
N ALA A 16 39.96 51.58 -2.46
CA ALA A 16 40.53 51.53 -3.79
C ALA A 16 39.47 50.87 -4.69
N LEU A 17 38.85 51.68 -5.53
CA LEU A 17 38.00 51.24 -6.63
C LEU A 17 38.90 50.46 -7.60
N LEU A 18 39.16 49.19 -7.32
CA LEU A 18 39.56 48.25 -8.34
C LEU A 18 38.31 48.04 -9.21
N CYS A 19 38.22 48.86 -10.25
CA CYS A 19 37.46 48.55 -11.43
C CYS A 19 38.15 47.32 -12.05
N THR A 20 37.84 46.12 -11.54
CA THR A 20 37.88 44.94 -12.38
C THR A 20 36.87 45.23 -13.47
N LEU A 21 37.35 45.55 -14.67
CA LEU A 21 36.54 45.43 -15.88
C LEU A 21 35.88 44.06 -15.78
N ALA A 22 34.58 44.02 -15.50
CA ALA A 22 33.78 42.93 -16.03
C ALA A 22 33.99 43.02 -17.54
N LEU A 23 34.77 42.10 -18.08
CA LEU A 23 34.73 41.80 -19.50
C LEU A 23 33.28 41.35 -19.74
N PHE A 24 32.43 42.29 -20.15
CA PHE A 24 31.17 41.93 -20.77
C PHE A 24 31.53 40.99 -21.94
N PRO A 25 30.89 39.81 -22.08
CA PRO A 25 31.08 38.99 -23.27
C PRO A 25 30.81 39.88 -24.48
N ALA A 26 31.72 39.84 -25.44
CA ALA A 26 31.67 40.72 -26.61
C ALA A 26 30.31 40.57 -27.31
N ALA A 27 29.53 41.64 -27.39
CA ALA A 27 28.32 41.66 -28.20
C ALA A 27 28.70 41.31 -29.64
N CYS A 28 28.05 40.28 -30.21
CA CYS A 28 28.39 39.80 -31.53
C CYS A 28 28.26 40.92 -32.57
N LYS A 29 29.34 41.13 -33.34
CA LYS A 29 29.37 42.06 -34.45
C LYS A 29 29.76 41.28 -35.69
N HIS A 30 28.75 40.91 -36.48
CA HIS A 30 28.94 40.40 -37.84
C HIS A 30 29.94 41.29 -38.58
N SER A 31 31.02 40.69 -39.10
CA SER A 31 32.02 41.44 -39.87
C SER A 31 31.41 41.86 -41.21
N SER A 32 30.88 43.08 -41.28
CA SER A 32 30.30 43.65 -42.50
C SER A 32 31.41 44.17 -43.42
N SER A 33 31.94 43.29 -44.27
CA SER A 33 32.68 43.72 -45.46
C SER A 33 32.23 42.95 -46.70
N GLY A 34 31.49 43.66 -47.55
CA GLY A 34 31.13 43.36 -48.95
C GLY A 34 31.20 41.92 -49.47
N GLY A 35 30.02 41.33 -49.73
CA GLY A 35 29.85 40.45 -50.89
C GLY A 35 30.05 38.95 -50.70
N SER A 36 29.80 38.39 -49.52
CA SER A 36 29.17 37.07 -49.34
C SER A 36 28.59 36.99 -47.93
N SER A 37 27.33 36.56 -47.79
CA SER A 37 26.59 36.43 -46.52
C SER A 37 27.36 35.66 -45.44
N PRO A 38 27.10 35.87 -44.13
CA PRO A 38 27.78 35.14 -43.06
C PRO A 38 27.58 33.63 -43.23
N VAL A 39 28.64 32.84 -43.02
CA VAL A 39 28.64 31.40 -43.32
C VAL A 39 28.84 30.53 -42.09
N ILE A 40 28.09 30.83 -41.05
CA ILE A 40 27.78 29.89 -39.96
C ILE A 40 26.26 29.85 -39.83
N THR A 41 25.67 28.67 -39.93
CA THR A 41 24.23 28.46 -39.72
C THR A 41 24.07 27.45 -38.60
N LEU A 42 23.31 27.82 -37.57
CA LEU A 42 22.96 26.98 -36.42
C LEU A 42 21.48 26.60 -36.54
N THR A 43 21.15 25.37 -36.20
CA THR A 43 19.78 24.89 -36.01
C THR A 43 19.69 24.14 -34.69
N ALA A 44 18.55 24.23 -34.01
CA ALA A 44 18.28 23.52 -32.76
C ALA A 44 17.00 22.69 -32.91
N GLN A 45 17.02 21.47 -32.41
CA GLN A 45 15.87 20.56 -32.36
C GLN A 45 15.70 20.08 -30.92
N SER A 46 14.50 20.19 -30.37
CA SER A 46 14.18 19.52 -29.10
C SER A 46 13.94 18.03 -29.37
N ASP A 47 14.67 17.19 -28.65
CA ASP A 47 14.58 15.74 -28.80
C ASP A 47 13.79 15.12 -27.64
N SER A 48 13.86 15.72 -26.45
CA SER A 48 13.14 15.29 -25.25
C SER A 48 12.82 16.50 -24.34
N PRO A 49 12.13 16.30 -23.20
CA PRO A 49 12.02 17.33 -22.17
C PRO A 49 13.36 17.80 -21.59
N ALA A 50 14.41 16.99 -21.69
CA ALA A 50 15.71 17.25 -21.08
C ALA A 50 16.85 17.51 -22.09
N SER A 51 16.58 17.46 -23.41
CA SER A 51 17.62 17.61 -24.42
C SER A 51 17.24 18.38 -25.68
N VAL A 52 18.26 19.03 -26.23
CA VAL A 52 18.23 19.73 -27.52
C VAL A 52 19.47 19.34 -28.33
N THR A 53 19.29 18.85 -29.54
CA THR A 53 20.39 18.68 -30.50
C THR A 53 20.58 19.93 -31.35
N LEU A 54 21.79 20.49 -31.24
CA LEU A 54 22.29 21.55 -32.09
C LEU A 54 23.04 20.96 -33.29
N SER A 55 22.83 21.56 -34.46
CA SER A 55 23.57 21.24 -35.68
C SER A 55 24.01 22.50 -36.37
N TRP A 56 25.23 22.51 -36.92
CA TRP A 56 25.75 23.68 -37.61
C TRP A 56 26.57 23.35 -38.85
N VAL A 57 26.61 24.33 -39.75
CA VAL A 57 27.45 24.32 -40.95
C VAL A 57 28.26 25.60 -40.99
N SER A 58 29.59 25.47 -41.11
CA SER A 58 30.52 26.58 -41.28
C SER A 58 31.26 26.48 -42.61
N THR A 59 31.44 27.59 -43.33
CA THR A 59 32.37 27.63 -44.48
C THR A 59 33.55 28.58 -44.26
N PHE A 60 33.82 28.96 -43.01
CA PHE A 60 34.99 29.76 -42.69
C PHE A 60 36.29 28.99 -42.96
N SER A 61 37.31 29.69 -43.46
CA SER A 61 38.67 29.15 -43.56
C SER A 61 39.46 29.48 -42.30
N GLY A 62 40.35 28.58 -41.86
CA GLY A 62 41.19 28.83 -40.68
C GLY A 62 40.47 28.59 -39.34
N VAL A 63 39.35 27.85 -39.38
CA VAL A 63 38.62 27.43 -38.18
C VAL A 63 39.48 26.49 -37.36
N THR A 64 39.65 26.81 -36.07
CA THR A 64 40.31 25.96 -35.09
C THR A 64 39.31 25.23 -34.20
N GLY A 65 38.10 25.76 -34.05
CA GLY A 65 37.04 25.14 -33.25
C GLY A 65 35.74 25.93 -33.27
N PHE A 66 34.80 25.51 -32.43
CA PHE A 66 33.52 26.16 -32.21
C PHE A 66 33.25 26.27 -30.71
N ARG A 67 32.65 27.37 -30.27
CA ARG A 67 32.16 27.56 -28.90
C ARG A 67 30.64 27.75 -28.93
N VAL A 68 29.91 26.87 -28.28
CA VAL A 68 28.45 26.94 -28.13
C VAL A 68 28.12 27.66 -26.83
N GLU A 69 27.21 28.63 -26.92
CA GLU A 69 26.69 29.35 -25.77
C GLU A 69 25.16 29.20 -25.68
N ARG A 70 24.63 29.14 -24.46
CA ARG A 70 23.20 29.02 -24.16
C ARG A 70 22.75 30.14 -23.23
N SER A 71 21.51 30.58 -23.38
CA SER A 71 20.82 31.46 -22.44
C SER A 71 19.35 31.04 -22.28
N VAL A 72 18.70 31.56 -21.24
CA VAL A 72 17.24 31.61 -21.13
C VAL A 72 16.74 32.98 -21.60
N PRO A 73 15.47 33.15 -22.01
CA PRO A 73 14.96 34.44 -22.44
C PRO A 73 15.21 35.57 -21.44
N GLY A 74 15.99 36.57 -21.86
CA GLY A 74 16.37 37.72 -21.04
C GLY A 74 17.54 37.50 -20.07
N GLY A 75 18.17 36.33 -20.08
CA GLY A 75 19.38 36.01 -19.32
C GLY A 75 20.68 36.28 -20.10
N ASP A 76 21.81 36.15 -19.41
CA ASP A 76 23.14 36.21 -20.01
C ASP A 76 23.49 34.88 -20.69
N PHE A 77 24.26 34.94 -21.78
CA PHE A 77 24.78 33.75 -22.45
C PHE A 77 25.97 33.16 -21.71
N GLU A 78 25.94 31.84 -21.52
CA GLU A 78 27.00 31.05 -20.91
C GLU A 78 27.58 30.05 -21.91
N GLU A 79 28.90 29.87 -21.90
CA GLU A 79 29.56 28.82 -22.66
C GLU A 79 29.22 27.44 -22.07
N ILE A 80 28.69 26.56 -22.90
CA ILE A 80 28.29 25.21 -22.50
C ILE A 80 29.10 24.11 -23.17
N PHE A 81 29.77 24.41 -24.30
CA PHE A 81 30.53 23.43 -25.04
C PHE A 81 31.58 24.07 -25.97
N GLU A 82 32.77 23.47 -26.05
CA GLU A 82 33.79 23.80 -27.06
C GLU A 82 34.13 22.53 -27.87
N ALA A 83 34.23 22.67 -29.18
CA ALA A 83 34.46 21.57 -30.11
C ALA A 83 35.59 21.89 -31.09
N GLY A 84 36.29 20.85 -31.57
CA GLY A 84 37.27 21.00 -32.64
C GLY A 84 36.63 21.36 -33.98
N ALA A 85 37.43 21.87 -34.92
CA ALA A 85 36.97 22.38 -36.22
C ALA A 85 36.19 21.40 -37.12
N ALA A 86 36.21 20.10 -36.82
CA ALA A 86 35.47 19.07 -37.56
C ALA A 86 34.08 18.76 -36.99
N ALA A 87 33.74 19.28 -35.80
CA ALA A 87 32.44 19.04 -35.19
C ALA A 87 31.33 19.81 -35.94
N THR A 88 30.18 19.16 -36.11
CA THR A 88 29.00 19.72 -36.78
C THR A 88 27.72 19.61 -35.95
N THR A 89 27.81 19.02 -34.75
CA THR A 89 26.65 18.79 -33.89
C THR A 89 27.07 18.70 -32.42
N TYR A 90 26.13 19.02 -31.53
CA TYR A 90 26.25 18.88 -30.08
C TYR A 90 24.84 18.68 -29.51
N THR A 91 24.66 17.70 -28.63
CA THR A 91 23.42 17.52 -27.88
C THR A 91 23.59 18.10 -26.49
N ASP A 92 22.84 19.17 -26.21
CA ASP A 92 22.74 19.74 -24.88
C ASP A 92 21.75 18.91 -24.06
N ARG A 93 22.13 18.56 -22.83
CA ARG A 93 21.42 17.63 -21.94
C ARG A 93 21.18 18.25 -20.57
N GLY A 94 20.33 17.62 -19.76
CA GLY A 94 19.99 18.11 -18.41
C GLY A 94 19.23 19.43 -18.43
N LEU A 95 18.43 19.66 -19.48
CA LEU A 95 17.57 20.82 -19.62
C LEU A 95 16.27 20.64 -18.80
N ALA A 96 15.61 21.75 -18.49
CA ALA A 96 14.29 21.71 -17.87
C ALA A 96 13.21 21.53 -18.95
N GLY A 97 12.23 20.66 -18.73
CA GLY A 97 11.09 20.45 -19.62
C GLY A 97 10.22 21.70 -19.81
N GLY A 98 9.57 21.81 -20.97
CA GLY A 98 8.71 22.94 -21.34
C GLY A 98 9.41 24.31 -21.32
N THR A 99 10.74 24.34 -21.34
CA THR A 99 11.53 25.57 -21.13
C THR A 99 12.12 26.05 -22.45
N GLN A 100 11.95 27.34 -22.75
CA GLN A 100 12.58 27.97 -23.90
C GLN A 100 14.05 28.28 -23.60
N TYR A 101 14.92 27.93 -24.55
CA TYR A 101 16.34 28.23 -24.54
C TYR A 101 16.75 28.97 -25.81
N LEU A 102 17.77 29.81 -25.68
CA LEU A 102 18.45 30.48 -26.78
C LEU A 102 19.84 29.90 -26.92
N TYR A 103 20.24 29.57 -28.14
CA TYR A 103 21.58 29.08 -28.46
C TYR A 103 22.24 29.97 -29.51
N ARG A 104 23.55 30.15 -29.36
CA ARG A 104 24.40 30.72 -30.40
C ARG A 104 25.72 29.99 -30.46
N ILE A 105 26.38 30.04 -31.61
CA ILE A 105 27.67 29.40 -31.80
C ILE A 105 28.70 30.38 -32.35
N TRP A 106 29.88 30.40 -31.75
CA TRP A 106 31.05 31.14 -32.19
C TRP A 106 31.97 30.25 -33.00
N VAL A 107 32.51 30.79 -34.08
CA VAL A 107 33.56 30.16 -34.89
C VAL A 107 34.92 30.65 -34.40
N LEU A 108 35.78 29.75 -33.96
CA LEU A 108 37.08 30.08 -33.37
C LEU A 108 38.19 30.01 -34.42
N GLY A 109 39.16 30.93 -34.36
CA GLY A 109 40.36 30.93 -35.19
C GLY A 109 41.64 31.10 -34.37
N SER A 110 42.80 30.90 -35.00
CA SER A 110 44.12 30.95 -34.33
C SER A 110 44.50 32.32 -33.75
N SER A 111 43.76 33.38 -34.11
CA SER A 111 44.01 34.77 -33.67
C SER A 111 42.83 35.38 -32.92
N GLY A 112 41.88 34.54 -32.49
CA GLY A 112 40.63 34.95 -31.84
C GLY A 112 39.40 34.48 -32.61
N ASP A 113 38.22 34.82 -32.08
CA ASP A 113 36.93 34.46 -32.64
C ASP A 113 36.75 35.11 -34.03
N LEU A 114 36.29 34.31 -35.00
CA LEU A 114 36.12 34.71 -36.40
C LEU A 114 34.74 35.33 -36.67
N ASP A 115 33.67 34.70 -36.17
CA ASP A 115 32.28 35.17 -36.30
C ASP A 115 31.36 34.44 -35.30
N CYS A 116 30.09 34.84 -35.22
CA CYS A 116 29.04 34.12 -34.49
C CYS A 116 27.80 33.88 -35.37
N SER A 117 26.94 32.92 -34.99
CA SER A 117 25.61 32.77 -35.59
C SER A 117 24.60 33.78 -35.06
N ASP A 118 23.49 33.96 -35.78
CA ASP A 118 22.27 34.47 -35.16
C ASP A 118 21.84 33.55 -33.99
N ASP A 119 21.13 34.11 -33.02
CA ASP A 119 20.55 33.33 -31.92
C ASP A 119 19.40 32.45 -32.45
N VAL A 120 19.35 31.20 -32.01
CA VAL A 120 18.27 30.25 -32.31
C VAL A 120 17.50 29.95 -31.04
N GLU A 121 16.19 30.08 -31.11
CA GLU A 121 15.27 29.72 -30.03
C GLU A 121 14.73 28.30 -30.24
N VAL A 122 14.62 27.54 -29.15
CA VAL A 122 13.97 26.23 -29.11
C VAL A 122 13.34 26.03 -27.74
N THR A 123 12.20 25.37 -27.69
CA THR A 123 11.55 24.97 -26.43
C THR A 123 11.64 23.47 -26.29
N THR A 124 12.09 22.98 -25.13
CA THR A 124 12.07 21.55 -24.84
C THR A 124 10.64 21.01 -24.80
N LEU A 125 10.46 19.69 -25.00
CA LEU A 125 9.16 19.06 -24.85
C LEU A 125 8.65 19.18 -23.41
N ASP A 126 7.33 19.11 -23.22
CA ASP A 126 6.70 19.12 -21.89
C ASP A 126 6.96 17.81 -21.15
N LEU A 127 7.02 17.86 -19.81
CA LEU A 127 7.08 16.67 -18.96
C LEU A 127 5.68 16.03 -18.88
N GLU A 128 5.51 14.83 -19.40
CA GLU A 128 4.29 14.04 -19.16
C GLU A 128 4.22 13.56 -17.70
N PRO A 129 3.03 13.54 -17.07
CA PRO A 129 2.88 13.09 -15.70
C PRO A 129 2.95 11.56 -15.59
N ILE A 130 3.54 11.07 -14.50
CA ILE A 130 3.45 9.66 -14.08
C ILE A 130 2.28 9.51 -13.12
N VAL A 131 1.43 8.51 -13.32
CA VAL A 131 0.36 8.16 -12.37
C VAL A 131 0.92 7.17 -11.36
N LEU A 132 1.06 7.56 -10.10
CA LEU A 132 1.66 6.76 -9.03
C LEU A 132 0.61 6.36 -7.98
N THR A 133 0.63 5.10 -7.56
CA THR A 133 -0.13 4.56 -6.43
C THR A 133 0.78 3.93 -5.40
N ALA A 134 0.35 3.92 -4.13
CA ALA A 134 1.04 3.24 -3.03
C ALA A 134 0.03 2.43 -2.22
N GLN A 135 0.33 1.16 -1.99
CA GLN A 135 -0.48 0.21 -1.24
C GLN A 135 0.31 -0.29 -0.03
N VAL A 136 -0.30 -0.22 1.15
CA VAL A 136 0.30 -0.76 2.38
C VAL A 136 0.11 -2.27 2.38
N VAL A 137 1.20 -3.03 2.53
CA VAL A 137 1.17 -4.50 2.51
C VAL A 137 1.60 -5.12 3.84
N SER A 138 2.26 -4.37 4.72
CA SER A 138 2.58 -4.84 6.07
C SER A 138 2.94 -3.69 7.02
N SER A 139 3.37 -4.05 8.24
CA SER A 139 3.96 -3.12 9.20
C SER A 139 5.29 -2.51 8.76
N SER A 140 5.90 -3.05 7.72
CA SER A 140 7.23 -2.64 7.27
C SER A 140 7.35 -2.65 5.74
N GLY A 141 6.22 -2.62 5.03
CA GLY A 141 6.17 -2.80 3.58
C GLY A 141 5.07 -1.96 2.93
N ILE A 142 5.44 -1.26 1.87
CA ILE A 142 4.54 -0.53 0.97
C ILE A 142 4.93 -0.87 -0.47
N ASP A 143 3.96 -1.33 -1.24
CA ASP A 143 4.13 -1.59 -2.67
C ASP A 143 3.71 -0.36 -3.49
N LEU A 144 4.57 0.05 -4.41
CA LEU A 144 4.35 1.15 -5.34
C LEU A 144 4.09 0.58 -6.73
N SER A 145 3.18 1.22 -7.47
CA SER A 145 2.98 0.95 -8.90
C SER A 145 2.72 2.25 -9.66
N TRP A 146 3.11 2.29 -10.93
CA TRP A 146 2.91 3.47 -11.76
C TRP A 146 2.64 3.17 -13.22
N GLU A 147 1.95 4.10 -13.88
CA GLU A 147 1.73 4.08 -15.32
C GLU A 147 2.49 5.23 -16.00
N TYR A 148 3.24 4.90 -17.06
CA TYR A 148 3.96 5.86 -17.89
C TYR A 148 3.97 5.45 -19.37
N THR A 149 3.41 6.28 -20.24
CA THR A 149 3.04 5.90 -21.62
C THR A 149 3.99 6.39 -22.71
N SER A 150 4.97 7.25 -22.40
CA SER A 150 5.79 7.89 -23.44
C SER A 150 6.69 6.90 -24.17
N GLY A 151 7.12 5.80 -23.53
CA GLY A 151 8.03 4.80 -24.12
C GLY A 151 9.47 5.29 -24.31
N ASP A 152 9.77 6.52 -23.90
CA ASP A 152 11.06 7.21 -24.10
C ASP A 152 12.03 7.06 -22.89
N GLY A 153 11.58 6.36 -21.85
CA GLY A 153 12.28 6.20 -20.58
C GLY A 153 13.38 5.14 -20.61
N GLY A 154 14.54 5.48 -20.04
CA GLY A 154 15.65 4.57 -19.76
C GLY A 154 15.56 3.89 -18.39
N GLY A 155 14.71 4.39 -17.48
CA GLY A 155 14.44 3.81 -16.16
C GLY A 155 13.61 4.72 -15.27
N PHE A 156 13.39 4.31 -14.02
CA PHE A 156 12.66 5.07 -13.01
C PHE A 156 13.50 5.27 -11.74
N ARG A 157 13.45 6.48 -11.18
CA ARG A 157 14.02 6.83 -9.88
C ARG A 157 12.89 7.05 -8.87
N ILE A 158 12.90 6.25 -7.80
CA ILE A 158 11.92 6.32 -6.72
C ILE A 158 12.53 7.13 -5.58
N GLU A 159 11.79 8.13 -5.11
CA GLU A 159 12.17 8.91 -3.95
C GLU A 159 11.11 8.84 -2.85
N ARG A 160 11.58 8.84 -1.61
CA ARG A 160 10.76 8.76 -0.40
C ARG A 160 11.18 9.83 0.60
N LYS A 161 10.21 10.40 1.31
CA LYS A 161 10.40 11.18 2.54
C LYS A 161 9.50 10.68 3.66
N THR A 162 9.84 11.04 4.89
CA THR A 162 9.06 10.72 6.09
C THR A 162 8.72 12.01 6.83
N GLY A 163 7.44 12.27 7.08
CA GLY A 163 6.99 13.52 7.71
C GLY A 163 7.46 14.77 6.95
N GLY A 164 8.07 15.74 7.65
CA GLY A 164 8.55 17.00 7.08
C GLY A 164 10.00 17.00 6.57
N SER A 165 10.59 15.82 6.35
CA SER A 165 11.97 15.68 5.84
C SER A 165 12.07 15.91 4.32
N ASP A 166 13.31 16.07 3.84
CA ASP A 166 13.61 16.12 2.41
C ASP A 166 13.46 14.73 1.76
N PHE A 167 13.17 14.70 0.46
CA PHE A 167 13.15 13.45 -0.32
C PHE A 167 14.55 12.84 -0.44
N THR A 168 14.59 11.52 -0.39
CA THR A 168 15.79 10.70 -0.59
C THR A 168 15.51 9.60 -1.61
N GLY A 169 16.46 9.31 -2.48
CA GLY A 169 16.35 8.20 -3.43
C GLY A 169 16.37 6.85 -2.69
N VAL A 170 15.38 6.00 -2.96
CA VAL A 170 15.27 4.65 -2.38
C VAL A 170 15.55 3.55 -3.38
N ALA A 171 15.31 3.79 -4.67
CA ALA A 171 15.66 2.87 -5.75
C ALA A 171 15.82 3.59 -7.09
N GLU A 172 16.64 2.99 -7.95
CA GLU A 172 16.64 3.21 -9.40
C GLU A 172 16.42 1.85 -10.07
N ILE A 173 15.50 1.78 -11.01
CA ILE A 173 15.09 0.55 -11.68
C ILE A 173 15.11 0.75 -13.20
N ASP A 174 15.40 -0.34 -13.90
CA ASP A 174 15.58 -0.35 -15.35
C ASP A 174 14.26 -0.10 -16.08
N ALA A 175 14.36 0.24 -17.38
CA ALA A 175 13.20 0.41 -18.24
C ALA A 175 12.34 -0.87 -18.34
N GLY A 176 11.02 -0.68 -18.34
CA GLY A 176 10.03 -1.76 -18.48
C GLY A 176 9.41 -2.24 -17.17
N GLU A 177 9.95 -1.82 -16.02
CA GLU A 177 9.35 -2.06 -14.71
C GLU A 177 8.29 -0.98 -14.40
N ASP A 178 7.19 -1.40 -13.80
CA ASP A 178 6.04 -0.54 -13.44
C ASP A 178 5.66 -0.63 -11.95
N SER A 179 6.48 -1.31 -11.15
CA SER A 179 6.26 -1.49 -9.72
C SER A 179 7.55 -1.58 -8.90
N PHE A 180 7.45 -1.27 -7.61
CA PHE A 180 8.55 -1.35 -6.64
C PHE A 180 8.01 -1.66 -5.24
N SER A 181 8.58 -2.67 -4.58
CA SER A 181 8.25 -2.99 -3.18
C SER A 181 9.25 -2.34 -2.23
N ASP A 182 8.79 -1.35 -1.45
CA ASP A 182 9.60 -0.70 -0.43
C ASP A 182 9.43 -1.43 0.91
N THR A 183 10.51 -2.08 1.36
CA THR A 183 10.52 -2.97 2.53
C THR A 183 11.47 -2.47 3.62
N GLY A 184 11.30 -2.97 4.84
CA GLY A 184 12.13 -2.56 5.99
C GLY A 184 11.75 -1.17 6.51
N LEU A 185 10.52 -0.74 6.27
CA LEU A 185 9.97 0.52 6.76
C LEU A 185 9.70 0.46 8.27
N ASP A 186 9.78 1.62 8.92
CA ASP A 186 9.36 1.79 10.31
C ASP A 186 7.84 1.70 10.36
N ALA A 187 7.35 0.97 11.35
CA ALA A 187 5.93 0.73 11.48
C ALA A 187 5.15 1.93 12.01
N GLY A 188 3.85 1.99 11.70
CA GLY A 188 2.98 3.12 12.01
C GLY A 188 3.47 4.47 11.45
N THR A 189 4.38 4.44 10.47
CA THR A 189 5.07 5.63 9.97
C THR A 189 4.52 6.01 8.60
N SER A 190 4.23 7.30 8.42
CA SER A 190 3.76 7.84 7.15
C SER A 190 4.93 8.17 6.22
N TYR A 191 4.91 7.57 5.05
CA TYR A 191 5.89 7.77 3.99
C TYR A 191 5.22 8.45 2.80
N THR A 192 5.90 9.43 2.21
CA THR A 192 5.48 10.09 0.97
C THR A 192 6.45 9.76 -0.14
N TYR A 193 5.93 9.34 -1.28
CA TYR A 193 6.67 8.87 -2.44
C TYR A 193 6.46 9.77 -3.65
N ARG A 194 7.47 9.81 -4.52
CA ARG A 194 7.39 10.31 -5.90
C ARG A 194 8.31 9.50 -6.79
N VAL A 195 7.96 9.41 -8.07
CA VAL A 195 8.71 8.66 -9.09
C VAL A 195 9.08 9.60 -10.23
N TYR A 196 10.30 9.48 -10.72
CA TYR A 196 10.80 10.15 -11.91
C TYR A 196 11.09 9.11 -13.00
N ALA A 197 10.69 9.37 -14.24
CA ALA A 197 11.25 8.64 -15.38
C ALA A 197 12.46 9.41 -15.89
N PHE A 198 13.54 8.70 -16.20
CA PHE A 198 14.77 9.31 -16.71
C PHE A 198 15.34 8.52 -17.88
N ASN A 199 16.21 9.16 -18.65
CA ASN A 199 17.04 8.51 -19.68
C ASN A 199 18.46 9.12 -19.68
N ASP A 200 19.27 8.82 -20.69
CA ASP A 200 20.63 9.36 -20.82
C ASP A 200 20.69 10.90 -20.89
N ASP A 201 19.56 11.56 -21.17
CA ASP A 201 19.45 13.02 -21.25
C ASP A 201 19.00 13.68 -19.94
N GLY A 202 18.52 12.91 -18.97
CA GLY A 202 18.06 13.37 -17.65
C GLY A 202 16.64 12.95 -17.31
N ASP A 203 16.01 13.66 -16.37
CA ASP A 203 14.62 13.41 -15.95
C ASP A 203 13.66 13.89 -17.05
N ILE A 204 12.77 13.00 -17.49
CA ILE A 204 11.81 13.24 -18.60
C ILE A 204 10.33 13.14 -18.17
N ALA A 205 10.07 12.74 -16.93
CA ALA A 205 8.74 12.80 -16.30
C ALA A 205 8.84 12.76 -14.77
N CYS A 206 7.80 13.23 -14.08
CA CYS A 206 7.67 13.17 -12.63
C CYS A 206 6.22 12.88 -12.24
N SER A 207 6.02 12.07 -11.21
CA SER A 207 4.70 11.84 -10.60
C SER A 207 4.28 12.98 -9.67
N GLY A 208 3.00 12.99 -9.29
CA GLY A 208 2.58 13.65 -8.05
C GLY A 208 3.12 12.93 -6.81
N GLU A 209 2.99 13.57 -5.63
CA GLU A 209 3.30 12.93 -4.35
C GLU A 209 2.13 12.04 -3.89
N VAL A 210 2.43 10.82 -3.46
CA VAL A 210 1.45 9.92 -2.83
C VAL A 210 1.93 9.54 -1.44
N SER A 211 1.04 9.46 -0.45
CA SER A 211 1.40 9.08 0.92
C SER A 211 0.70 7.80 1.34
N ALA A 212 1.41 6.96 2.09
CA ALA A 212 0.88 5.75 2.70
C ALA A 212 1.51 5.59 4.10
N THR A 213 0.75 5.04 5.03
CA THR A 213 1.20 4.80 6.41
C THR A 213 1.28 3.30 6.62
N THR A 214 2.48 2.79 6.87
CA THR A 214 2.69 1.36 7.18
C THR A 214 1.80 0.91 8.32
N GLY A 215 1.45 -0.37 8.33
CA GLY A 215 0.81 -0.98 9.50
C GLY A 215 1.63 -0.73 10.78
N PRO A 216 1.02 -0.81 11.96
CA PRO A 216 1.72 -0.69 13.23
C PRO A 216 2.71 -1.85 13.43
N ALA A 217 3.71 -1.69 14.31
CA ALA A 217 4.82 -2.64 14.42
C ALA A 217 4.31 -4.05 14.71
N THR A 218 4.74 -5.05 13.94
CA THR A 218 4.65 -6.44 14.36
C THR A 218 5.48 -6.59 15.64
N GLN A 219 4.78 -6.60 16.77
CA GLN A 219 5.32 -6.93 18.08
C GLN A 219 5.79 -8.40 18.07
N PRO A 220 6.72 -8.79 18.96
CA PRO A 220 7.02 -10.20 19.20
C PRO A 220 5.71 -10.96 19.42
N ASP A 221 5.64 -12.22 18.96
CA ASP A 221 4.51 -13.14 19.16
C ASP A 221 3.82 -12.85 20.51
N THR A 222 2.70 -12.14 20.42
CA THR A 222 1.98 -11.62 21.59
C THR A 222 1.20 -12.74 22.27
N GLY A 223 1.29 -13.97 21.76
CA GLY A 223 0.43 -15.09 22.12
C GLY A 223 -0.98 -14.94 21.52
N ALA A 224 -1.16 -14.10 20.50
CA ALA A 224 -2.44 -13.99 19.80
C ALA A 224 -2.80 -15.33 19.15
N LEU A 225 -3.98 -15.84 19.46
CA LEU A 225 -4.52 -17.04 18.84
C LEU A 225 -5.41 -16.62 17.67
N ILE A 226 -4.90 -16.74 16.45
CA ILE A 226 -5.66 -16.43 15.23
C ILE A 226 -6.15 -17.74 14.60
N VAL A 227 -7.46 -17.83 14.39
CA VAL A 227 -8.11 -18.98 13.75
C VAL A 227 -8.72 -18.48 12.44
N ASP A 228 -8.09 -18.85 11.33
CA ASP A 228 -8.34 -18.34 9.98
C ASP A 228 -8.47 -19.50 8.96
N HIS A 229 -8.40 -19.23 7.65
CA HIS A 229 -8.52 -20.28 6.63
C HIS A 229 -7.44 -21.39 6.74
N THR A 230 -6.33 -21.15 7.41
CA THR A 230 -5.28 -22.16 7.62
C THR A 230 -5.63 -23.16 8.73
N CYS A 231 -6.67 -22.87 9.51
CA CYS A 231 -7.11 -23.65 10.67
C CYS A 231 -8.31 -24.58 10.35
N ILE A 232 -8.47 -24.99 9.09
CA ILE A 232 -9.60 -25.79 8.61
C ILE A 232 -9.30 -27.29 8.45
N ASP A 233 -8.06 -27.73 8.76
CA ASP A 233 -7.70 -29.15 8.73
C ASP A 233 -8.17 -29.84 10.02
N LEU A 234 -9.33 -30.48 9.94
CA LEU A 234 -9.92 -31.22 11.07
C LEU A 234 -9.09 -32.44 11.49
N ASP A 235 -8.38 -33.06 10.55
CA ASP A 235 -7.59 -34.27 10.82
C ASP A 235 -6.26 -33.94 11.54
N ALA A 236 -5.83 -32.68 11.49
CA ALA A 236 -4.70 -32.19 12.27
C ALA A 236 -5.00 -32.09 13.77
N ILE A 237 -6.27 -32.02 14.18
CA ILE A 237 -6.66 -31.90 15.59
C ILE A 237 -6.63 -33.28 16.26
N PRO A 238 -5.76 -33.53 17.26
CA PRO A 238 -5.76 -34.79 17.97
C PRO A 238 -7.08 -35.00 18.75
N GLU A 239 -7.64 -36.20 18.70
CA GLU A 239 -8.92 -36.55 19.35
C GLU A 239 -8.95 -36.25 20.86
N GLU A 240 -7.79 -36.33 21.52
CA GLU A 240 -7.67 -35.98 22.95
C GLU A 240 -8.00 -34.51 23.23
N TRP A 241 -7.66 -33.59 22.31
CA TRP A 241 -7.96 -32.17 22.47
C TRP A 241 -9.39 -31.82 22.10
N ILE A 242 -10.01 -32.58 21.19
CA ILE A 242 -11.46 -32.53 20.96
C ILE A 242 -12.19 -32.96 22.24
N THR A 243 -11.75 -34.04 22.87
CA THR A 243 -12.35 -34.55 24.12
C THR A 243 -12.12 -33.56 25.26
N GLN A 244 -10.91 -33.02 25.41
CA GLN A 244 -10.57 -32.03 26.44
C GLN A 244 -11.42 -30.76 26.28
N ALA A 245 -11.61 -30.28 25.05
CA ALA A 245 -12.47 -29.14 24.78
C ALA A 245 -13.92 -29.37 25.24
N LYS A 246 -14.46 -30.58 25.03
CA LYS A 246 -15.81 -30.94 25.49
C LYS A 246 -15.93 -31.02 27.02
N GLU A 247 -14.84 -31.35 27.71
CA GLU A 247 -14.81 -31.42 29.18
C GLU A 247 -14.62 -30.04 29.82
N ASP A 248 -13.79 -29.18 29.22
CA ASP A 248 -13.36 -27.94 29.84
C ASP A 248 -14.18 -26.72 29.43
N LEU A 249 -14.70 -26.70 28.20
CA LEU A 249 -15.30 -25.48 27.64
C LEU A 249 -16.81 -25.42 27.86
N HIS A 250 -17.23 -24.29 28.40
CA HIS A 250 -18.62 -23.87 28.51
C HIS A 250 -18.77 -22.56 27.75
N ILE A 251 -19.28 -22.65 26.52
CA ILE A 251 -19.27 -21.58 25.54
C ILE A 251 -20.66 -20.93 25.49
N ALA A 252 -20.71 -19.60 25.50
CA ALA A 252 -21.91 -18.87 25.10
C ALA A 252 -21.63 -18.07 23.83
N TYR A 253 -22.43 -18.35 22.79
CA TYR A 253 -22.27 -17.77 21.46
C TYR A 253 -23.47 -16.91 21.10
N GLY A 254 -23.27 -15.63 20.84
CA GLY A 254 -24.32 -14.71 20.43
C GLY A 254 -24.23 -14.39 18.94
N HIS A 255 -25.30 -14.63 18.19
CA HIS A 255 -25.32 -14.36 16.76
C HIS A 255 -26.73 -14.17 16.18
N THR A 256 -26.76 -13.67 14.94
CA THR A 256 -27.95 -13.72 14.09
C THR A 256 -27.70 -14.57 12.84
N SER A 257 -28.14 -14.12 11.66
CA SER A 257 -28.18 -14.90 10.44
C SER A 257 -26.78 -15.35 10.00
N HIS A 258 -25.84 -14.45 9.76
CA HIS A 258 -24.49 -14.80 9.32
C HIS A 258 -23.74 -15.71 10.30
N GLY A 259 -23.77 -15.40 11.60
CA GLY A 259 -23.08 -16.23 12.59
C GLY A 259 -23.69 -17.63 12.75
N SER A 260 -24.96 -17.84 12.35
CA SER A 260 -25.56 -19.19 12.40
C SER A 260 -24.84 -20.22 11.56
N GLN A 261 -24.03 -19.79 10.57
CA GLN A 261 -23.20 -20.68 9.76
C GLN A 261 -22.23 -21.52 10.61
N LEU A 262 -21.74 -21.00 11.74
CA LEU A 262 -20.89 -21.74 12.67
C LEU A 262 -21.66 -22.92 13.28
N THR A 263 -22.85 -22.67 13.83
CA THR A 263 -23.65 -23.70 14.53
C THR A 263 -24.31 -24.67 13.55
N THR A 264 -24.80 -24.20 12.39
CA THR A 264 -25.34 -25.08 11.35
C THR A 264 -24.26 -25.95 10.72
N GLY A 265 -23.06 -25.39 10.49
CA GLY A 265 -21.88 -26.12 10.07
C GLY A 265 -21.50 -27.20 11.08
N MET A 266 -21.37 -26.86 12.37
CA MET A 266 -21.06 -27.82 13.44
C MET A 266 -22.12 -28.92 13.57
N THR A 267 -23.40 -28.57 13.39
CA THR A 267 -24.51 -29.56 13.39
C THR A 267 -24.36 -30.54 12.23
N GLY A 268 -24.05 -30.05 11.03
CA GLY A 268 -23.78 -30.91 9.88
C GLY A 268 -22.53 -31.78 10.07
N LEU A 269 -21.49 -31.24 10.71
CA LEU A 269 -20.26 -31.98 11.01
C LEU A 269 -20.55 -33.16 11.94
N ALA A 270 -21.30 -32.94 13.02
CA ALA A 270 -21.70 -34.00 13.93
C ALA A 270 -22.54 -35.07 13.23
N ALA A 271 -23.42 -34.69 12.30
CA ALA A 271 -24.19 -35.63 11.50
C ALA A 271 -23.32 -36.46 10.54
N TRP A 272 -22.25 -35.86 10.01
CA TRP A 272 -21.34 -36.50 9.05
C TRP A 272 -20.26 -37.37 9.70
N LYS A 273 -19.59 -36.86 10.74
CA LYS A 273 -18.45 -37.49 11.43
C LYS A 273 -18.80 -38.15 12.76
N GLY A 274 -20.01 -37.93 13.28
CA GLY A 274 -20.55 -38.59 14.47
C GLY A 274 -20.32 -37.85 15.79
N ASP A 275 -20.62 -38.54 16.89
CA ASP A 275 -20.74 -37.99 18.25
C ASP A 275 -19.46 -37.33 18.80
N LEU A 276 -18.30 -37.61 18.20
CA LEU A 276 -17.05 -36.96 18.56
C LEU A 276 -17.18 -35.42 18.43
N TYR A 277 -17.85 -34.95 17.38
CA TYR A 277 -18.06 -33.54 17.06
C TYR A 277 -19.44 -33.01 17.49
N ALA A 278 -20.18 -33.77 18.31
CA ALA A 278 -21.48 -33.34 18.81
C ALA A 278 -21.37 -32.27 19.91
N TYR A 279 -22.31 -31.33 19.88
CA TYR A 279 -22.46 -30.26 20.86
C TYR A 279 -23.93 -30.11 21.25
N ASP A 280 -24.19 -29.55 22.43
CA ASP A 280 -25.52 -29.17 22.87
C ASP A 280 -25.45 -28.00 23.87
N SER A 281 -26.62 -27.58 24.37
CA SER A 281 -26.68 -26.62 25.48
C SER A 281 -26.59 -27.39 26.80
N GLY A 282 -25.45 -27.29 27.48
CA GLY A 282 -25.20 -27.88 28.80
C GLY A 282 -24.20 -29.04 28.83
N GLY A 283 -23.62 -29.47 27.71
CA GLY A 283 -22.57 -30.50 27.64
C GLY A 283 -23.06 -31.90 28.01
N SER A 284 -24.32 -32.20 27.74
CA SER A 284 -24.95 -33.43 28.25
C SER A 284 -24.50 -34.68 27.48
N GLY A 285 -24.10 -35.72 28.21
CA GLY A 285 -23.66 -36.97 27.58
C GLY A 285 -22.29 -36.90 26.90
N GLY A 286 -21.45 -35.93 27.28
CA GLY A 286 -20.08 -35.80 26.77
C GLY A 286 -20.00 -35.05 25.44
N THR A 287 -21.00 -34.24 25.11
CA THR A 287 -21.02 -33.22 24.05
C THR A 287 -20.28 -31.96 24.50
N LEU A 288 -19.86 -31.11 23.54
CA LEU A 288 -19.39 -29.77 23.85
C LEU A 288 -20.56 -28.91 24.38
N ASP A 289 -20.39 -28.19 25.49
CA ASP A 289 -21.36 -27.20 25.97
C ASP A 289 -21.22 -25.91 25.16
N LEU A 290 -22.04 -25.77 24.11
CA LEU A 290 -22.18 -24.55 23.33
C LEU A 290 -23.62 -24.06 23.41
N ARG A 291 -23.81 -22.99 24.15
CA ARG A 291 -25.09 -22.32 24.35
C ARG A 291 -25.27 -21.30 23.24
N ASP A 292 -26.09 -21.67 22.27
CA ASP A 292 -26.45 -20.84 21.13
C ASP A 292 -27.48 -19.78 21.55
N SER A 293 -27.09 -18.51 21.37
CA SER A 293 -27.88 -17.30 21.57
C SER A 293 -28.56 -17.17 22.95
N PRO A 294 -27.86 -17.36 24.08
CA PRO A 294 -28.47 -17.37 25.42
C PRO A 294 -28.68 -15.96 26.00
N PHE A 295 -28.23 -14.92 25.29
CA PHE A 295 -28.23 -13.54 25.75
C PHE A 295 -29.59 -12.88 25.57
N SER A 296 -30.20 -12.45 26.68
CA SER A 296 -31.46 -11.71 26.63
C SER A 296 -31.23 -10.24 26.28
N GLY A 297 -31.87 -9.75 25.22
CA GLY A 297 -31.93 -8.33 24.87
C GLY A 297 -30.87 -7.85 23.88
N ALA A 298 -29.95 -8.71 23.46
CA ALA A 298 -29.03 -8.49 22.35
C ALA A 298 -29.02 -9.72 21.45
N LEU A 299 -28.92 -9.52 20.14
CA LEU A 299 -28.94 -10.61 19.17
C LEU A 299 -27.58 -10.80 18.48
N ASP A 300 -26.85 -9.72 18.25
CA ASP A 300 -25.48 -9.73 17.72
C ASP A 300 -24.72 -8.47 18.17
N LEU A 301 -23.49 -8.27 17.70
CA LEU A 301 -22.65 -7.10 18.02
C LEU A 301 -23.25 -5.75 17.55
N GLY A 302 -24.30 -5.77 16.74
CA GLY A 302 -24.88 -4.58 16.14
C GLY A 302 -26.36 -4.32 16.43
N ASN A 303 -27.05 -5.21 17.14
CA ASN A 303 -28.50 -5.18 17.31
C ASN A 303 -28.89 -5.53 18.76
N PRO A 304 -29.62 -4.66 19.49
CA PRO A 304 -30.32 -3.45 19.03
C PRO A 304 -29.42 -2.23 18.74
N ASP A 305 -28.22 -2.22 19.30
CA ASP A 305 -27.22 -1.18 19.14
C ASP A 305 -25.81 -1.78 19.33
N ARG A 306 -24.77 -0.94 19.35
CA ARG A 306 -23.35 -1.34 19.40
C ARG A 306 -22.83 -1.64 20.82
N GLU A 307 -23.64 -1.45 21.85
CA GLU A 307 -23.20 -1.53 23.26
C GLU A 307 -24.01 -2.55 24.09
N THR A 308 -25.26 -2.80 23.71
CA THR A 308 -26.20 -3.63 24.48
C THR A 308 -25.72 -5.08 24.60
N TRP A 309 -25.03 -5.62 23.60
CA TRP A 309 -24.45 -6.97 23.65
C TRP A 309 -23.45 -7.12 24.81
N ALA A 310 -22.66 -6.08 25.12
CA ALA A 310 -21.71 -6.13 26.22
C ALA A 310 -22.45 -6.16 27.57
N SER A 311 -23.51 -5.36 27.71
CA SER A 311 -24.37 -5.38 28.91
C SER A 311 -25.11 -6.71 29.09
N ALA A 312 -25.59 -7.29 27.99
CA ALA A 312 -26.22 -8.62 27.99
C ALA A 312 -25.22 -9.72 28.38
N THR A 313 -23.97 -9.62 27.91
CA THR A 313 -22.87 -10.52 28.27
C THR A 313 -22.57 -10.49 29.76
N ARG A 314 -22.43 -9.29 30.35
CA ARG A 314 -22.23 -9.12 31.81
C ARG A 314 -23.36 -9.78 32.61
N THR A 315 -24.60 -9.48 32.23
CA THR A 315 -25.80 -10.03 32.89
C THR A 315 -25.83 -11.56 32.82
N TYR A 316 -25.43 -12.13 31.68
CA TYR A 316 -25.41 -13.57 31.49
C TYR A 316 -24.33 -14.23 32.33
N LEU A 317 -23.08 -13.74 32.27
CA LEU A 317 -21.95 -14.27 33.04
C LEU A 317 -22.17 -14.18 34.56
N ASP A 318 -22.78 -13.10 35.04
CA ASP A 318 -23.10 -12.93 36.48
C ASP A 318 -24.04 -14.03 37.02
N THR A 319 -24.79 -14.69 36.13
CA THR A 319 -25.72 -15.78 36.48
C THR A 319 -25.26 -17.17 36.03
N HIS A 320 -24.18 -17.25 35.24
CA HIS A 320 -23.62 -18.48 34.68
C HIS A 320 -22.09 -18.50 34.83
N PRO A 321 -21.56 -18.55 36.07
CA PRO A 321 -20.13 -18.45 36.35
C PRO A 321 -19.31 -19.65 35.83
N GLU A 322 -19.97 -20.72 35.38
CA GLU A 322 -19.33 -21.85 34.71
C GLU A 322 -18.91 -21.54 33.27
N VAL A 323 -19.53 -20.55 32.62
CA VAL A 323 -19.21 -20.15 31.24
C VAL A 323 -17.83 -19.51 31.22
N ASN A 324 -16.94 -20.08 30.41
CA ASN A 324 -15.54 -19.67 30.33
C ASN A 324 -15.11 -19.25 28.92
N VAL A 325 -16.01 -19.28 27.94
CA VAL A 325 -15.77 -18.75 26.60
C VAL A 325 -16.96 -17.93 26.13
N ILE A 326 -16.69 -16.72 25.66
CA ILE A 326 -17.68 -15.84 25.02
C ILE A 326 -17.24 -15.56 23.58
N ILE A 327 -18.15 -15.77 22.65
CA ILE A 327 -17.97 -15.39 21.26
C ILE A 327 -19.23 -14.68 20.76
N TRP A 328 -19.05 -13.67 19.91
CA TRP A 328 -20.14 -12.92 19.32
C TRP A 328 -19.89 -12.73 17.83
N SER A 329 -20.94 -12.86 17.02
CA SER A 329 -20.87 -12.61 15.59
C SER A 329 -21.32 -11.20 15.22
N TRP A 330 -20.86 -10.77 14.05
CA TRP A 330 -21.47 -9.68 13.32
C TRP A 330 -22.56 -10.20 12.37
N CYS A 331 -23.40 -9.28 11.90
CA CYS A 331 -24.37 -9.47 10.82
C CYS A 331 -24.24 -8.29 9.84
N GLY A 332 -25.29 -7.92 9.09
CA GLY A 332 -25.25 -6.78 8.14
C GLY A 332 -24.78 -5.44 8.72
N GLN A 333 -24.70 -5.33 10.05
CA GLN A 333 -24.16 -4.21 10.82
C GLN A 333 -22.62 -4.12 10.83
N ALA A 334 -21.92 -5.14 10.31
CA ALA A 334 -20.46 -5.19 10.26
C ALA A 334 -19.87 -4.07 9.40
N ASP A 335 -20.55 -3.70 8.30
CA ASP A 335 -20.13 -2.60 7.43
C ASP A 335 -20.39 -1.26 8.13
N THR A 336 -19.43 -0.83 8.94
CA THR A 336 -19.58 0.26 9.89
C THR A 336 -18.34 1.17 9.92
N THR A 337 -18.33 2.18 10.78
CA THR A 337 -17.24 3.17 10.87
C THR A 337 -16.09 2.68 11.74
N GLU A 338 -14.93 3.34 11.62
CA GLU A 338 -13.75 3.10 12.47
C GLU A 338 -14.08 3.20 13.96
N GLU A 339 -14.78 4.29 14.34
CA GLU A 339 -15.21 4.59 15.70
C GLU A 339 -16.12 3.49 16.29
N ASN A 340 -16.94 2.84 15.46
CA ASN A 340 -17.79 1.75 15.91
C ASN A 340 -16.98 0.46 16.15
N ILE A 341 -15.93 0.21 15.37
CA ILE A 341 -14.99 -0.88 15.65
C ILE A 341 -14.18 -0.58 16.91
N GLU A 342 -13.72 0.67 17.10
CA GLU A 342 -13.06 1.09 18.36
C GLU A 342 -13.96 0.85 19.58
N THR A 343 -15.27 1.14 19.45
CA THR A 343 -16.26 0.87 20.51
C THR A 343 -16.35 -0.63 20.81
N TYR A 344 -16.43 -1.48 19.79
CA TYR A 344 -16.43 -2.94 19.96
C TYR A 344 -15.17 -3.43 20.68
N LEU A 345 -14.00 -3.00 20.22
CA LEU A 345 -12.71 -3.41 20.80
C LEU A 345 -12.58 -2.98 22.25
N SER A 346 -12.96 -1.73 22.57
CA SER A 346 -12.97 -1.21 23.94
C SER A 346 -13.92 -1.98 24.85
N LEU A 347 -15.12 -2.34 24.38
CA LEU A 347 -16.07 -3.13 25.17
C LEU A 347 -15.58 -4.55 25.43
N MET A 348 -14.91 -5.18 24.46
CA MET A 348 -14.27 -6.48 24.66
C MET A 348 -13.17 -6.41 25.72
N GLU A 349 -12.31 -5.40 25.71
CA GLU A 349 -11.27 -5.22 26.75
C GLU A 349 -11.86 -4.98 28.15
N GLU A 350 -12.96 -4.22 28.22
CA GLU A 350 -13.69 -4.05 29.48
C GLU A 350 -14.24 -5.39 29.98
N LEU A 351 -14.78 -6.23 29.09
CA LEU A 351 -15.28 -7.54 29.45
C LEU A 351 -14.17 -8.47 29.95
N GLU A 352 -13.03 -8.52 29.25
CA GLU A 352 -11.84 -9.26 29.70
C GLU A 352 -11.36 -8.80 31.08
N THR A 353 -11.36 -7.49 31.32
CA THR A 353 -10.99 -6.91 32.62
C THR A 353 -11.96 -7.31 33.72
N ASN A 354 -13.27 -7.33 33.42
CA ASN A 354 -14.32 -7.65 34.39
C ASN A 354 -14.41 -9.16 34.68
N TYR A 355 -14.09 -10.01 33.69
CA TYR A 355 -14.19 -11.47 33.78
C TYR A 355 -12.87 -12.14 33.35
N PRO A 356 -11.79 -12.00 34.13
CA PRO A 356 -10.44 -12.47 33.74
C PRO A 356 -10.29 -14.01 33.67
N HIS A 357 -11.35 -14.76 33.99
CA HIS A 357 -11.41 -16.23 33.89
C HIS A 357 -12.14 -16.70 32.62
N VAL A 358 -12.64 -15.76 31.82
CA VAL A 358 -13.37 -16.01 30.58
C VAL A 358 -12.48 -15.64 29.40
N SER A 359 -12.36 -16.54 28.44
CA SER A 359 -11.76 -16.25 27.14
C SER A 359 -12.78 -15.54 26.25
N PHE A 360 -12.48 -14.31 25.87
CA PHE A 360 -13.29 -13.55 24.92
C PHE A 360 -12.71 -13.70 23.51
N VAL A 361 -13.49 -14.28 22.61
CA VAL A 361 -13.10 -14.51 21.23
C VAL A 361 -13.60 -13.35 20.38
N TYR A 362 -12.65 -12.61 19.81
CA TYR A 362 -12.90 -11.56 18.84
C TYR A 362 -13.29 -12.18 17.51
N MET A 363 -14.06 -11.46 16.70
CA MET A 363 -14.54 -11.95 15.41
C MET A 363 -14.57 -10.84 14.37
N THR A 364 -14.14 -11.13 13.15
CA THR A 364 -14.33 -10.24 11.99
C THR A 364 -15.77 -10.34 11.47
N GLY A 365 -16.16 -9.40 10.60
CA GLY A 365 -17.41 -9.46 9.85
C GLY A 365 -17.43 -10.51 8.73
N HIS A 366 -18.39 -10.36 7.82
CA HIS A 366 -18.47 -11.11 6.57
C HIS A 366 -17.84 -10.30 5.41
N LEU A 367 -17.86 -10.85 4.20
CA LEU A 367 -17.51 -10.21 2.95
C LEU A 367 -18.74 -9.54 2.30
N VAL A 368 -18.52 -8.49 1.52
CA VAL A 368 -19.60 -7.72 0.87
C VAL A 368 -19.28 -7.35 -0.58
N GLY A 369 -18.27 -7.97 -1.19
CA GLY A 369 -17.97 -7.76 -2.61
C GLY A 369 -17.34 -6.41 -2.95
N THR A 370 -16.66 -5.77 -1.99
CA THR A 370 -16.04 -4.43 -2.20
C THR A 370 -14.50 -4.46 -2.28
N GLY A 371 -13.91 -5.66 -2.21
CA GLY A 371 -12.47 -5.87 -2.37
C GLY A 371 -11.61 -5.30 -1.24
N LEU A 372 -10.29 -5.27 -1.46
CA LEU A 372 -9.28 -4.86 -0.46
C LEU A 372 -9.34 -3.38 -0.07
N ALA A 373 -9.96 -2.52 -0.89
CA ALA A 373 -10.18 -1.12 -0.56
C ALA A 373 -11.57 -0.88 0.09
N GLY A 374 -12.39 -1.92 0.20
CA GLY A 374 -13.74 -1.86 0.74
C GLY A 374 -13.76 -1.48 2.23
N ASN A 375 -14.75 -0.69 2.64
CA ASN A 375 -14.86 -0.23 4.03
C ASN A 375 -14.89 -1.41 5.02
N LEU A 376 -15.72 -2.42 4.78
CA LEU A 376 -15.80 -3.59 5.64
C LEU A 376 -14.47 -4.36 5.73
N HIS A 377 -13.73 -4.49 4.63
CA HIS A 377 -12.39 -5.09 4.67
C HIS A 377 -11.46 -4.29 5.59
N LEU A 378 -11.43 -2.96 5.46
CA LEU A 378 -10.64 -2.09 6.33
C LEU A 378 -11.07 -2.16 7.81
N ARG A 379 -12.35 -2.42 8.10
CA ARG A 379 -12.85 -2.67 9.46
C ARG A 379 -12.45 -4.05 9.99
N ASN A 380 -12.42 -5.08 9.15
CA ASN A 380 -11.87 -6.39 9.50
C ASN A 380 -10.37 -6.31 9.78
N GLU A 381 -9.60 -5.58 8.96
CA GLU A 381 -8.17 -5.32 9.23
C GLU A 381 -7.94 -4.59 10.55
N GLN A 382 -8.80 -3.64 10.92
CA GLN A 382 -8.71 -2.99 12.23
C GLN A 382 -8.85 -3.99 13.39
N ILE A 383 -9.78 -4.95 13.30
CA ILE A 383 -9.94 -6.02 14.31
C ILE A 383 -8.72 -6.95 14.32
N ARG A 384 -8.26 -7.39 13.13
CA ARG A 384 -7.10 -8.26 12.98
C ARG A 384 -5.84 -7.65 13.58
N LEU A 385 -5.57 -6.39 13.27
CA LEU A 385 -4.45 -5.63 13.82
C LEU A 385 -4.55 -5.57 15.35
N PHE A 386 -5.70 -5.16 15.88
CA PHE A 386 -5.89 -5.09 17.33
C PHE A 386 -5.63 -6.43 18.02
N CYS A 387 -6.13 -7.54 17.47
CA CYS A 387 -5.97 -8.86 18.06
C CYS A 387 -4.50 -9.30 18.07
N ARG A 388 -3.80 -9.12 16.95
CA ARG A 388 -2.36 -9.43 16.83
C ARG A 388 -1.52 -8.56 17.77
N GLU A 389 -1.84 -7.28 17.90
CA GLU A 389 -1.11 -6.34 18.76
C GLU A 389 -1.30 -6.60 20.26
N ASN A 390 -2.47 -7.08 20.66
CA ASN A 390 -2.84 -7.20 22.06
C ASN A 390 -2.95 -8.65 22.56
N GLY A 391 -2.44 -9.62 21.78
CA GLY A 391 -2.40 -11.03 22.17
C GLY A 391 -3.79 -11.63 22.34
N LYS A 392 -4.76 -11.22 21.51
CA LYS A 392 -6.15 -11.65 21.64
C LYS A 392 -6.43 -12.94 20.88
N VAL A 393 -7.54 -13.58 21.22
CA VAL A 393 -8.10 -14.71 20.47
C VAL A 393 -9.01 -14.16 19.37
N LEU A 394 -8.71 -14.46 18.11
CA LEU A 394 -9.49 -14.05 16.94
C LEU A 394 -10.01 -15.28 16.20
N TYR A 395 -11.32 -15.30 15.95
CA TYR A 395 -11.94 -16.14 14.95
C TYR A 395 -12.19 -15.30 13.69
N ASP A 396 -11.36 -15.47 12.68
CA ASP A 396 -11.33 -14.64 11.48
C ASP A 396 -12.33 -15.13 10.42
N PHE A 397 -13.61 -14.86 10.70
CA PHE A 397 -14.73 -15.27 9.86
C PHE A 397 -14.63 -14.81 8.40
N ALA A 398 -14.10 -13.60 8.18
CA ALA A 398 -13.94 -13.00 6.86
C ALA A 398 -12.80 -13.65 6.09
N ASP A 399 -11.70 -13.98 6.78
CA ASP A 399 -10.59 -14.70 6.16
C ASP A 399 -11.00 -16.12 5.78
N ILE A 400 -11.68 -16.86 6.66
CA ILE A 400 -12.15 -18.22 6.36
C ILE A 400 -12.99 -18.28 5.08
N GLU A 401 -13.85 -17.28 4.85
CA GLU A 401 -14.70 -17.22 3.64
C GLU A 401 -14.07 -16.51 2.44
N SER A 402 -12.81 -16.06 2.56
CA SER A 402 -12.04 -15.49 1.45
C SER A 402 -11.27 -16.55 0.66
N TYR A 403 -11.24 -17.80 1.12
CA TYR A 403 -10.46 -18.88 0.51
C TYR A 403 -11.32 -20.11 0.23
N ASP A 404 -10.96 -20.86 -0.81
CA ASP A 404 -11.41 -22.25 -0.95
C ASP A 404 -10.47 -23.22 -0.20
N PRO A 405 -10.87 -24.49 -0.01
CA PRO A 405 -10.04 -25.49 0.68
C PRO A 405 -8.68 -25.79 0.02
N ASP A 406 -8.48 -25.42 -1.24
CA ASP A 406 -7.21 -25.60 -1.95
C ASP A 406 -6.26 -24.39 -1.77
N GLY A 407 -6.71 -23.35 -1.05
CA GLY A 407 -5.94 -22.16 -0.74
C GLY A 407 -6.00 -21.07 -1.82
N ASN A 408 -6.96 -21.14 -2.75
CA ASN A 408 -7.18 -20.04 -3.68
C ASN A 408 -7.91 -18.90 -2.97
N GLU A 409 -7.43 -17.67 -3.14
CA GLU A 409 -7.96 -16.45 -2.51
C GLU A 409 -8.96 -15.73 -3.43
N TYR A 410 -10.05 -15.20 -2.86
CA TYR A 410 -11.17 -14.60 -3.59
C TYR A 410 -11.55 -13.19 -3.10
N LEU A 411 -11.05 -12.71 -1.95
CA LEU A 411 -11.34 -11.36 -1.49
C LEU A 411 -10.70 -10.29 -2.39
N SER A 412 -9.52 -10.52 -2.95
CA SER A 412 -8.92 -9.65 -3.99
C SER A 412 -9.75 -9.61 -5.28
N ARG A 413 -10.62 -10.61 -5.46
CA ARG A 413 -11.58 -10.73 -6.56
C ARG A 413 -12.99 -10.34 -6.15
N TYR A 414 -13.12 -9.39 -5.22
CA TYR A 414 -14.42 -8.84 -4.82
C TYR A 414 -15.42 -9.91 -4.40
N ALA A 415 -14.98 -10.94 -3.67
CA ALA A 415 -15.89 -11.93 -3.12
C ALA A 415 -16.88 -11.32 -2.12
N ASP A 416 -18.11 -11.82 -2.12
CA ASP A 416 -19.17 -11.49 -1.16
C ASP A 416 -19.53 -12.65 -0.23
N ASP A 417 -20.46 -12.41 0.70
CA ASP A 417 -20.93 -13.41 1.67
C ASP A 417 -21.69 -14.57 1.02
N GLY A 418 -22.26 -14.34 -0.17
CA GLY A 418 -22.86 -15.33 -1.04
C GLY A 418 -21.87 -16.25 -1.75
N CYS A 419 -20.56 -16.07 -1.53
CA CYS A 419 -19.47 -16.73 -2.25
C CYS A 419 -19.39 -16.36 -3.74
N TYR A 420 -20.08 -15.31 -4.18
CA TYR A 420 -19.92 -14.77 -5.53
C TYR A 420 -18.65 -13.94 -5.63
N TYR A 421 -18.01 -13.88 -6.79
CA TYR A 421 -16.75 -13.14 -6.99
C TYR A 421 -16.65 -12.55 -8.40
N ASP A 422 -15.71 -11.63 -8.61
CA ASP A 422 -15.37 -11.01 -9.90
C ASP A 422 -14.63 -12.02 -10.79
N GLY A 423 -15.38 -12.60 -11.73
CA GLY A 423 -14.89 -13.63 -12.62
C GLY A 423 -14.17 -13.09 -13.85
N ASP A 424 -14.53 -11.89 -14.29
CA ASP A 424 -14.04 -11.28 -15.53
C ASP A 424 -13.01 -10.15 -15.34
N GLY A 425 -12.81 -9.71 -14.10
CA GLY A 425 -11.81 -8.72 -13.70
C GLY A 425 -12.26 -7.28 -13.88
N ASP A 426 -13.57 -7.00 -13.95
CA ASP A 426 -14.10 -5.65 -14.13
C ASP A 426 -14.19 -4.81 -12.85
N GLY A 427 -13.88 -5.41 -11.70
CA GLY A 427 -13.93 -4.79 -10.38
C GLY A 427 -15.30 -4.88 -9.70
N THR A 428 -16.20 -5.74 -10.17
CA THR A 428 -17.52 -5.97 -9.57
C THR A 428 -17.83 -7.46 -9.40
N THR A 429 -18.62 -7.80 -8.37
CA THR A 429 -19.01 -9.18 -8.09
C THR A 429 -20.02 -9.70 -9.12
N ASP A 430 -19.76 -10.90 -9.67
CA ASP A 430 -20.61 -11.55 -10.66
C ASP A 430 -21.44 -12.69 -10.05
N THR A 431 -22.74 -12.72 -10.37
CA THR A 431 -23.63 -13.79 -9.89
C THR A 431 -23.42 -15.15 -10.59
N GLU A 432 -22.70 -15.15 -11.70
CA GLU A 432 -22.38 -16.32 -12.51
C GLU A 432 -21.17 -17.10 -11.97
N PHE A 433 -20.37 -16.48 -11.10
CA PHE A 433 -19.13 -17.03 -10.58
C PHE A 433 -19.23 -17.18 -9.07
N ASN A 434 -19.37 -18.42 -8.61
CA ASN A 434 -19.44 -18.75 -7.19
C ASN A 434 -18.36 -19.77 -6.82
N TRP A 435 -17.39 -19.37 -6.00
CA TRP A 435 -16.20 -20.17 -5.75
C TRP A 435 -16.52 -21.44 -4.97
N ALA A 436 -17.44 -21.36 -4.01
CA ALA A 436 -17.81 -22.48 -3.17
C ALA A 436 -18.55 -23.55 -3.98
N GLN A 437 -19.50 -23.14 -4.82
CA GLN A 437 -20.22 -24.07 -5.70
C GLN A 437 -19.27 -24.75 -6.69
N GLN A 438 -18.35 -24.00 -7.32
CA GLN A 438 -17.36 -24.56 -8.25
C GLN A 438 -16.46 -25.62 -7.56
N TRP A 439 -16.03 -25.35 -6.32
CA TRP A 439 -15.28 -26.32 -5.54
C TRP A 439 -16.14 -27.54 -5.21
N GLN A 440 -17.37 -27.34 -4.74
CA GLN A 440 -18.30 -28.44 -4.41
C GLN A 440 -18.63 -29.33 -5.61
N GLU A 441 -18.77 -28.76 -6.81
CA GLU A 441 -19.06 -29.51 -8.05
C GLU A 441 -17.89 -30.40 -8.50
N SER A 442 -16.67 -30.05 -8.12
CA SER A 442 -15.46 -30.81 -8.43
C SER A 442 -15.07 -31.84 -7.36
N HIS A 443 -15.77 -31.83 -6.21
CA HIS A 443 -15.46 -32.67 -5.04
C HIS A 443 -16.66 -33.54 -4.59
N ALA A 444 -16.37 -34.64 -3.90
CA ALA A 444 -17.38 -35.62 -3.51
C ALA A 444 -18.06 -35.26 -2.18
N VAL A 445 -19.37 -35.03 -2.23
CA VAL A 445 -20.20 -34.89 -1.02
C VAL A 445 -20.15 -36.15 -0.16
N GLY A 446 -20.03 -35.97 1.15
CA GLY A 446 -19.83 -37.02 2.15
C GLY A 446 -18.40 -37.56 2.25
N VAL A 447 -17.46 -37.03 1.45
CA VAL A 447 -16.03 -37.37 1.50
C VAL A 447 -15.20 -36.12 1.75
N ASP A 448 -15.33 -35.13 0.88
CA ASP A 448 -14.53 -33.91 0.93
C ASP A 448 -15.30 -32.77 1.64
N TRP A 449 -16.63 -32.77 1.55
CA TRP A 449 -17.52 -31.81 2.20
C TRP A 449 -18.89 -32.44 2.52
N TYR A 450 -19.72 -31.79 3.31
CA TYR A 450 -21.09 -32.23 3.61
C TYR A 450 -22.11 -31.11 3.39
N ASP A 451 -23.34 -31.49 3.05
CA ASP A 451 -24.42 -30.53 2.87
C ASP A 451 -24.98 -30.08 4.23
N CYS A 452 -25.18 -28.77 4.38
CA CYS A 452 -25.75 -28.15 5.57
C CYS A 452 -26.39 -26.81 5.23
N SER A 453 -27.26 -26.31 6.11
CA SER A 453 -27.81 -24.96 5.96
C SER A 453 -26.69 -23.93 6.17
N SER A 454 -26.61 -22.94 5.30
CA SER A 454 -25.67 -21.83 5.41
C SER A 454 -26.39 -20.53 5.09
N ALA A 455 -26.52 -19.64 6.07
CA ALA A 455 -27.29 -18.42 5.90
C ALA A 455 -26.51 -17.42 5.06
N HIS A 456 -27.11 -16.92 3.97
CA HIS A 456 -26.48 -15.97 3.02
C HIS A 456 -25.23 -16.51 2.31
N SER A 457 -24.94 -17.81 2.39
CA SER A 457 -23.70 -18.38 1.88
C SER A 457 -23.93 -19.83 1.42
N GLU A 458 -22.85 -20.51 1.05
CA GLU A 458 -22.90 -21.90 0.58
C GLU A 458 -22.53 -22.89 1.70
N PRO A 459 -22.96 -24.17 1.61
CA PRO A 459 -22.66 -25.19 2.61
C PRO A 459 -21.16 -25.36 2.89
N LEU A 460 -20.31 -25.27 1.86
CA LEU A 460 -18.86 -25.41 2.02
C LEU A 460 -18.28 -24.39 3.01
N ASN A 461 -18.76 -23.15 2.95
CA ASN A 461 -18.28 -22.08 3.81
C ASN A 461 -18.66 -22.34 5.29
N ALA A 462 -19.88 -22.85 5.54
CA ALA A 462 -20.29 -23.31 6.88
C ALA A 462 -19.47 -24.52 7.36
N ASN A 463 -19.07 -25.43 6.46
CA ASN A 463 -18.19 -26.54 6.81
C ASN A 463 -16.81 -26.05 7.27
N MET A 464 -16.19 -25.15 6.52
CA MET A 464 -14.89 -24.56 6.86
C MET A 464 -14.94 -23.84 8.21
N LYS A 465 -16.03 -23.10 8.47
CA LYS A 465 -16.28 -22.48 9.78
C LYS A 465 -16.45 -23.51 10.90
N ALA A 466 -17.11 -24.64 10.64
CA ALA A 466 -17.21 -25.70 11.64
C ALA A 466 -15.83 -26.31 11.97
N TYR A 467 -14.97 -26.50 10.97
CA TYR A 467 -13.61 -27.03 11.16
C TYR A 467 -12.75 -26.06 11.97
N ALA A 468 -12.73 -24.79 11.57
CA ALA A 468 -12.06 -23.71 12.28
C ALA A 468 -12.58 -23.56 13.73
N ALA A 469 -13.89 -23.73 13.96
CA ALA A 469 -14.44 -23.69 15.32
C ALA A 469 -13.88 -24.81 16.19
N TRP A 470 -13.79 -26.05 15.70
CA TRP A 470 -13.16 -27.14 16.45
C TRP A 470 -11.67 -26.92 16.68
N TRP A 471 -10.97 -26.31 15.72
CA TRP A 471 -9.60 -25.88 15.92
C TRP A 471 -9.49 -24.88 17.08
N LEU A 472 -10.33 -23.84 17.08
CA LEU A 472 -10.42 -22.86 18.17
C LEU A 472 -10.67 -23.54 19.52
N TRP A 473 -11.65 -24.45 19.60
CA TRP A 473 -11.98 -25.16 20.85
C TRP A 473 -10.82 -26.00 21.36
N ALA A 474 -10.15 -26.74 20.48
CA ALA A 474 -8.97 -27.52 20.85
C ALA A 474 -7.82 -26.61 21.35
N ARG A 475 -7.55 -25.48 20.67
CA ARG A 475 -6.54 -24.50 21.10
C ARG A 475 -6.86 -23.90 22.46
N LEU A 476 -8.11 -23.52 22.71
CA LEU A 476 -8.56 -23.00 24.02
C LEU A 476 -8.50 -24.06 25.13
N ALA A 477 -8.65 -25.33 24.78
CA ALA A 477 -8.45 -26.45 25.71
C ALA A 477 -6.97 -26.70 26.06
N GLY A 478 -6.03 -26.09 25.32
CA GLY A 478 -4.59 -26.17 25.57
C GLY A 478 -3.78 -26.87 24.48
N TRP A 479 -4.40 -27.23 23.36
CA TRP A 479 -3.67 -27.77 22.22
C TRP A 479 -2.74 -26.73 21.60
N ASP A 480 -1.53 -27.15 21.27
CA ASP A 480 -0.56 -26.36 20.50
C ASP A 480 -0.09 -27.18 19.29
N PRO A 481 -0.43 -26.76 18.05
CA PRO A 481 0.07 -27.37 16.83
C PRO A 481 1.51 -26.89 16.60
N GLU A 482 2.49 -27.76 16.93
CA GLU A 482 3.93 -27.48 16.80
C GLU A 482 4.37 -26.86 15.46
#